data_AF-A0A7K4Y5V0-F1
#
_entry.id   AF-A0A7K4Y5V0-F1
#
_cell.length_a   1.000
_cell.length_b   1.000
_cell.length_c   1.000
_cell.angle_alpha   90.00
_cell.angle_beta   90.00
_cell.angle_gamma   90.00
#
_symmetry.space_group_name_H-M   'P 1'
#
loop_
_entity.id
_entity.type
_entity.pdbx_description
1 polymer ?
#
loop_
_entity_poly.entity_id
_entity_poly.type
_entity_poly.pdbx_seq_one_letter_code
_entity_poly.pdbx_strand_id
1 'polypeptide(L)' 'MKILYLLFSLLLLVFQASPGLSSPRRDMFFCRNGSCHFGRCPFHLIQVGTCFGIKKCCK' A
#
# COMPACT_ATOMS: atom_id res chain seq x y z
N MET A 1 -32.31 -16.46 -13.54
CA MET A 1 -31.19 -16.89 -12.67
C MET A 1 -29.78 -16.50 -13.17
N LYS A 2 -29.62 -15.58 -14.14
CA LYS A 2 -28.30 -15.21 -14.70
C LYS A 2 -27.86 -13.77 -14.38
N ILE A 3 -28.81 -12.93 -13.97
CA ILE A 3 -28.60 -11.53 -13.57
C ILE A 3 -27.75 -11.41 -12.29
N LEU A 4 -27.91 -12.33 -11.33
CA LEU A 4 -27.20 -12.28 -10.05
C LEU A 4 -25.69 -12.45 -10.24
N TYR A 5 -25.29 -13.32 -11.17
CA TYR A 5 -23.88 -13.52 -11.53
C TYR A 5 -23.28 -12.32 -12.24
N LEU A 6 -24.04 -11.62 -13.09
CA LEU A 6 -23.57 -10.41 -13.75
C LEU A 6 -23.32 -9.27 -12.75
N LEU A 7 -24.23 -9.10 -11.79
CA LEU A 7 -24.08 -8.13 -10.69
C LEU A 7 -22.84 -8.43 -9.84
N PHE A 8 -22.63 -9.70 -9.49
CA PHE A 8 -21.48 -10.12 -8.69
C PHE A 8 -20.14 -9.88 -9.41
N SER A 9 -20.05 -10.20 -10.71
CA SER A 9 -18.87 -9.89 -11.52
C SER A 9 -18.59 -8.39 -11.60
N LEU A 10 -19.64 -7.56 -11.73
CA LEU A 10 -19.50 -6.10 -11.76
C LEU A 10 -18.99 -5.55 -10.40
N LEU A 11 -19.52 -6.07 -9.30
CA LEU A 11 -19.09 -5.73 -7.93
C LEU A 11 -17.61 -6.04 -7.73
N LEU A 12 -17.15 -7.24 -8.12
CA LEU A 12 -15.75 -7.63 -8.02
C LEU A 12 -14.83 -6.75 -8.88
N LEU A 13 -15.28 -6.36 -10.07
CA LEU A 13 -14.52 -5.50 -10.97
C LEU A 13 -14.33 -4.09 -10.37
N VAL A 14 -15.39 -3.50 -9.80
CA VAL A 14 -15.33 -2.19 -9.12
C VAL A 14 -14.48 -2.26 -7.84
N PHE A 15 -14.55 -3.38 -7.11
CA PHE A 15 -13.76 -3.56 -5.89
C PHE A 15 -12.26 -3.74 -6.18
N GLN A 16 -11.89 -4.46 -7.25
CA GLN A 16 -10.50 -4.55 -7.72
C GLN A 16 -10.00 -3.26 -8.38
N ALA A 17 -10.88 -2.49 -9.00
CA ALA A 17 -10.58 -1.18 -9.57
C ALA A 17 -10.34 -0.09 -8.52
N SER A 18 -10.48 -0.40 -7.23
CA SER A 18 -9.93 0.41 -6.13
C SER A 18 -8.49 -0.06 -5.85
N PRO A 19 -7.45 0.54 -6.45
CA PRO A 19 -6.07 0.13 -6.22
C PRO A 19 -5.59 0.52 -4.81
N GLY A 20 -6.48 1.11 -3.98
CA GLY A 20 -6.18 1.71 -2.69
C GLY A 20 -5.96 0.71 -1.55
N LEU A 21 -6.22 -0.59 -1.74
CA LEU A 21 -5.98 -1.59 -0.68
C LEU A 21 -4.62 -2.30 -0.80
N SER A 22 -3.97 -2.24 -1.96
CA SER A 22 -2.66 -2.88 -2.18
C SER A 22 -1.63 -1.98 -2.87
N SER A 23 -1.97 -0.75 -3.26
CA SER A 23 -1.01 0.18 -3.84
C SER A 23 -0.42 1.11 -2.77
N PRO A 24 0.87 0.95 -2.39
CA PRO A 24 1.56 1.78 -1.39
C PRO A 24 1.88 3.18 -1.91
N ARG A 25 1.10 3.71 -2.86
CA ARG A 25 1.53 4.79 -3.76
C ARG A 25 1.55 6.19 -3.12
N ARG A 26 0.82 6.42 -2.03
CA ARG A 26 0.78 7.76 -1.41
C ARG A 26 2.01 8.06 -0.54
N ASP A 27 2.53 7.10 0.23
CA ASP A 27 3.73 7.31 1.07
C ASP A 27 5.04 6.95 0.37
N MET A 28 4.96 6.24 -0.77
CA MET A 28 6.13 5.82 -1.55
C MET A 28 6.83 6.98 -2.28
N PHE A 29 6.19 8.15 -2.40
CA PHE A 29 6.86 9.34 -2.94
C PHE A 29 7.98 9.84 -2.03
N PHE A 30 7.82 9.76 -0.71
CA PHE A 30 8.86 10.16 0.23
C PHE A 30 9.91 9.06 0.44
N CYS A 31 9.51 7.79 0.36
CA CYS A 31 10.42 6.64 0.52
C CYS A 31 10.95 6.08 -0.82
N ARG A 32 11.11 6.93 -1.85
CA ARG A 32 11.42 6.49 -3.22
C ARG A 32 12.76 5.76 -3.37
N ASN A 33 13.68 5.97 -2.43
CA ASN A 33 15.02 5.37 -2.43
C ASN A 33 15.42 4.81 -1.05
N GLY A 34 14.42 4.44 -0.25
CA GLY A 34 14.58 3.87 1.08
C GLY A 34 13.77 2.57 1.23
N SER A 35 13.97 1.88 2.34
CA SER A 35 13.22 0.68 2.70
C SER A 35 12.20 0.98 3.81
N CYS A 36 11.01 0.40 3.70
CA CYS A 36 9.99 0.51 4.74
C CYS A 36 10.15 -0.60 5.78
N HIS A 37 10.49 -0.24 7.01
CA HIS A 37 10.62 -1.18 8.13
C HIS A 37 9.51 -1.00 9.15
N PHE A 38 9.09 -2.09 9.79
CA PHE A 38 8.23 -2.01 10.98
C PHE A 38 9.10 -1.73 12.20
N GLY A 39 8.74 -0.72 12.99
CA GLY A 39 9.49 -0.34 14.19
C GLY A 39 10.68 0.57 13.90
N ARG A 40 11.85 0.25 14.47
CA ARG A 40 13.07 1.04 14.29
C ARG A 40 13.80 0.68 12.99
N CYS A 41 14.50 1.65 12.41
CA CYS A 41 15.39 1.40 11.29
C CYS A 41 16.59 0.54 11.70
N PRO A 42 17.15 -0.26 10.79
CA PRO A 42 18.42 -0.97 11.00
C PRO A 42 19.54 0.00 11.39
N PHE A 43 20.54 -0.46 12.14
CA PHE A 43 21.62 0.40 12.67
C PHE A 43 22.39 1.19 11.59
N HIS A 44 22.46 0.66 10.36
CA HIS A 44 23.14 1.29 9.23
C HIS A 44 22.27 2.27 8.43
N LEU A 45 21.00 2.46 8.81
CA LEU A 45 20.03 3.27 8.09
C LEU A 45 19.39 4.29 9.05
N ILE A 46 19.10 5.49 8.56
CA ILE A 46 18.45 6.55 9.33
C ILE A 46 16.96 6.63 8.98
N GLN A 47 16.14 6.97 9.97
CA GLN A 47 14.72 7.22 9.75
C GLN A 47 14.56 8.56 9.02
N VAL A 48 14.19 8.51 7.74
CA VAL A 48 13.97 9.70 6.89
C VAL A 48 12.49 10.07 6.77
N GLY A 49 11.60 9.19 7.24
CA GLY A 49 10.16 9.47 7.24
C GLY A 49 9.33 8.30 7.71
N THR A 50 8.07 8.30 7.31
CA THR A 50 7.10 7.24 7.59
C THR A 50 6.59 6.66 6.29
N CYS A 51 6.38 5.35 6.26
CA CYS A 51 5.61 4.67 5.23
C CYS A 51 4.18 4.47 5.73
N PHE A 52 3.33 3.82 4.93
CA PHE A 52 1.93 3.58 5.29
C PHE A 52 1.75 2.87 6.64
N GLY A 53 0.90 3.45 7.49
CA GLY A 53 0.56 2.93 8.82
C GLY A 53 1.66 3.16 9.86
N ILE A 54 2.09 2.09 10.52
CA ILE A 54 3.13 2.11 11.58
C ILE A 54 4.55 1.88 11.04
N LYS A 55 4.71 1.75 9.72
CA LYS A 55 6.01 1.53 9.08
C LYS A 55 6.81 2.83 9.02
N LYS A 56 8.11 2.74 9.27
CA LYS A 56 9.07 3.83 9.13
C LYS A 56 9.82 3.69 7.81
N CYS A 57 10.11 4.81 7.17
CA CYS A 57 10.99 4.85 6.00
C CYS A 57 12.43 5.03 6.46
N CYS A 58 13.30 4.12 6.04
CA CYS A 58 14.70 4.06 6.40
C CYS A 58 15.56 4.22 5.14
N LYS A 59 16.58 5.09 5.19
CA LYS A 59 17.53 5.32 4.09
C LYS A 59 18.94 5.46 4.64
#